data_AF-A0A7V8RU41-F1
#
_entry.id   AF-A0A7V8RU41-F1
#
_cell.length_a   1.000
_cell.length_b   1.000
_cell.length_c   1.000
_cell.angle_alpha   90.00
_cell.angle_beta   90.00
_cell.angle_gamma   90.00
#
_symmetry.space_group_name_H-M   'P 1'
#
loop_
_entity.id
_entity.type
_entity.pdbx_description
1 polymer ?
#
loop_
_entity_poly.entity_id
_entity_poly.type
_entity_poly.pdbx_seq_one_letter_code
_entity_poly.pdbx_strand_id
1 'polypeptide(L)'
;MSDTVIEVVGEIMPPMPESIKIAVVEFSGSEDVELREGDKKLARLKRTSLGEWLVSIELLSSHSFEGFYVTNRSEGIDALSDFGRLYHAAKTGEFK
;
A
#
# COMPACT_ATOMS: atom_id res chain seq x y z
N MET A 1 39.46 13.35 -6.44
CA MET A 1 40.14 13.98 -5.28
C MET A 1 39.53 13.36 -4.03
N SER A 2 40.34 12.91 -3.09
CA SER A 2 39.90 12.23 -1.85
C SER A 2 40.16 13.14 -0.66
N ASP A 3 39.11 13.44 0.09
CA ASP A 3 39.23 14.27 1.29
C ASP A 3 39.83 13.45 2.44
N THR A 4 40.77 14.04 3.18
CA THR A 4 41.36 13.45 4.39
C THR A 4 40.63 14.00 5.61
N VAL A 5 39.91 13.15 6.33
CA VAL A 5 39.21 13.52 7.56
C VAL A 5 40.22 13.60 8.71
N ILE A 6 40.31 14.78 9.34
CA ILE A 6 41.30 15.07 10.41
C ILE A 6 40.77 14.69 11.80
N GLU A 7 39.47 14.83 12.04
CA GLU A 7 38.81 14.46 13.30
C GLU A 7 37.30 14.24 13.06
N VAL A 8 36.73 13.20 13.69
CA VAL A 8 35.28 12.95 13.69
C VAL A 8 34.72 13.43 15.03
N VAL A 9 33.92 14.49 14.99
CA VAL A 9 33.33 15.13 16.18
C VAL A 9 32.10 14.37 16.71
N GLY A 10 31.46 13.57 15.85
CA GLY A 10 30.31 12.74 16.19
C GLY A 10 29.58 12.27 14.95
N GLU A 11 28.85 11.16 15.08
CA GLU A 11 28.04 10.59 14.01
C GLU A 11 26.56 10.79 14.35
N ILE A 12 25.81 11.43 13.44
CA ILE A 12 24.36 11.43 13.51
C ILE A 12 23.89 10.27 12.65
N MET A 13 23.49 9.18 13.29
CA MET A 13 22.75 8.14 12.57
C MET A 13 21.40 8.75 12.16
N PRO A 14 21.05 8.79 10.86
CA PRO A 14 19.69 9.11 10.47
C PRO A 14 18.74 8.12 11.17
N PRO A 15 17.50 8.52 11.51
CA PRO A 15 16.53 7.55 11.98
C PRO A 15 16.46 6.40 10.98
N MET A 16 16.40 5.16 11.49
CA MET A 16 16.23 3.95 10.67
C MET A 16 15.19 4.23 9.58
N PRO A 17 15.34 3.69 8.35
CA PRO A 17 14.37 3.91 7.29
C PRO A 17 12.98 3.63 7.87
N GLU A 18 12.11 4.64 7.88
CA GLU A 18 10.81 4.54 8.52
C GLU A 18 10.10 3.29 7.98
N SER A 19 9.52 2.50 8.88
CA SER A 19 8.77 1.32 8.48
C SER A 19 7.67 1.74 7.51
N ILE A 20 7.74 1.28 6.27
CA ILE A 20 6.72 1.62 5.27
C ILE A 20 5.43 0.89 5.66
N LYS A 21 4.44 1.66 6.09
CA LYS A 21 3.15 1.11 6.53
C LYS A 21 2.35 0.61 5.33
N ILE A 22 1.84 -0.61 5.42
CA ILE A 22 0.78 -1.12 4.55
C ILE A 22 -0.55 -0.90 5.27
N ALA A 23 -1.48 -0.16 4.66
CA ALA A 23 -2.74 0.21 5.30
C ALA A 23 -3.89 0.33 4.30
N VAL A 24 -5.08 -0.03 4.79
CA VAL A 24 -6.35 0.33 4.15
C VAL A 24 -6.76 1.71 4.64
N VAL A 25 -6.97 2.65 3.73
CA VAL A 25 -7.26 4.06 4.01
C VAL A 25 -8.51 4.52 3.29
N GLU A 26 -9.31 5.34 3.97
CA GLU A 26 -10.45 6.05 3.40
C GLU A 26 -10.13 7.55 3.34
N PHE A 27 -10.48 8.19 2.23
CA PHE A 27 -10.28 9.64 2.07
C PHE A 27 -11.56 10.39 2.42
N SER A 28 -11.44 11.40 3.27
CA SER A 28 -12.58 12.26 3.63
C SER A 28 -13.26 12.83 2.38
N GLY A 29 -14.58 12.59 2.27
CA GLY A 29 -15.38 13.06 1.14
C GLY A 29 -15.35 12.15 -0.10
N SER A 30 -14.71 10.99 -0.03
CA SER A 30 -14.82 9.93 -1.03
C SER A 30 -15.40 8.66 -0.42
N GLU A 31 -16.20 7.92 -1.18
CA GLU A 31 -16.60 6.54 -0.82
C GLU A 31 -15.49 5.52 -1.16
N ASP A 32 -14.40 5.97 -1.80
CA ASP A 32 -13.27 5.14 -2.17
C ASP A 32 -12.44 4.74 -0.95
N VAL A 33 -11.97 3.49 -0.98
CA VAL A 33 -11.02 2.95 -0.03
C VAL A 33 -9.81 2.44 -0.79
N GLU A 34 -8.60 2.73 -0.31
CA GLU A 34 -7.36 2.31 -0.96
C GLU A 34 -6.51 1.45 -0.03
N LEU A 35 -5.87 0.42 -0.58
CA LEU A 35 -4.73 -0.22 0.06
C LEU A 35 -3.46 0.49 -0.40
N ARG A 36 -2.65 0.98 0.55
CA ARG A 36 -1.41 1.71 0.26
C ARG A 36 -0.22 1.15 1.01
N GLU A 37 0.94 1.23 0.39
CA GLU A 37 2.27 1.05 0.98
C GLU A 37 2.97 2.42 1.01
N GLY A 38 2.91 3.11 2.16
CA GLY A 38 3.28 4.52 2.22
C GLY A 38 2.47 5.33 1.21
N ASP A 39 3.15 6.05 0.31
CA ASP A 39 2.51 6.82 -0.76
C ASP A 39 2.10 5.98 -1.98
N LYS A 40 2.55 4.72 -2.08
CA LYS A 40 2.24 3.86 -3.22
C LYS A 40 0.86 3.23 -3.05
N LYS A 41 -0.04 3.45 -4.00
CA LYS A 41 -1.31 2.73 -4.08
C LYS A 41 -1.09 1.31 -4.61
N LEU A 42 -1.69 0.31 -3.96
CA LEU A 42 -1.59 -1.10 -4.33
C LEU A 42 -2.93 -1.66 -4.84
N ALA A 43 -4.04 -1.20 -4.28
CA ALA A 43 -5.39 -1.57 -4.71
C ALA A 43 -6.40 -0.50 -4.29
N ARG A 44 -7.57 -0.53 -4.90
CA ARG A 44 -8.68 0.39 -4.63
C ARG A 44 -10.01 -0.34 -4.63
N LEU A 45 -10.85 -0.03 -3.66
CA LEU A 45 -12.27 -0.30 -3.65
C LEU A 45 -13.01 0.96 -4.09
N LYS A 46 -13.85 0.82 -5.10
CA LYS A 46 -14.68 1.90 -5.64
C LYS A 46 -16.09 1.43 -5.94
N ARG A 47 -17.08 2.29 -5.73
CA ARG A 47 -18.43 2.08 -6.23
C ARG A 47 -18.54 2.44 -7.72
N THR A 48 -18.98 1.49 -8.54
CA THR A 48 -19.17 1.71 -9.99
C THR A 48 -20.41 2.56 -10.25
N SER A 49 -20.55 3.06 -11.48
CA SER A 49 -21.76 3.79 -11.92
C SER A 49 -23.02 2.92 -11.90
N LEU A 50 -22.87 1.60 -11.92
CA LEU A 50 -23.96 0.63 -11.79
C LEU A 50 -24.32 0.33 -10.32
N GLY A 51 -23.62 0.96 -9.37
CA GLY A 51 -23.87 0.81 -7.94
C GLY A 51 -23.16 -0.38 -7.29
N GLU A 52 -22.40 -1.16 -8.07
CA GLU A 52 -21.63 -2.31 -7.63
C GLU A 52 -20.33 -1.86 -6.94
N TRP A 53 -19.74 -2.73 -6.13
CA TRP A 53 -18.44 -2.48 -5.50
C TRP A 53 -17.36 -3.25 -6.26
N LEU A 54 -16.36 -2.53 -6.75
CA LEU A 54 -15.24 -3.10 -7.50
C LEU A 54 -13.95 -2.94 -6.69
N VAL A 55 -13.25 -4.04 -6.48
CA VAL A 55 -11.87 -4.07 -5.98
C VAL A 55 -10.95 -4.19 -7.18
N SER A 56 -10.09 -3.20 -7.40
CA SER A 56 -9.09 -3.17 -8.47
C SER A 56 -7.67 -3.23 -7.89
N ILE A 57 -6.82 -4.08 -8.46
CA ILE A 57 -5.41 -4.21 -8.06
C ILE A 57 -4.55 -3.33 -8.97
N GLU A 58 -3.73 -2.45 -8.38
CA GLU A 58 -2.99 -1.39 -9.08
C GLU A 58 -1.47 -1.42 -8.79
N LEU A 59 -0.91 -2.63 -8.62
CA LEU A 59 0.50 -2.84 -8.23
C LEU A 59 1.54 -2.25 -9.20
N LEU A 60 1.19 -2.06 -10.48
CA LEU A 60 2.06 -1.50 -11.52
C LEU A 60 1.47 -0.20 -12.04
N SER A 61 2.29 0.85 -12.06
CA SER A 61 1.95 2.26 -12.34
C SER A 61 1.30 2.55 -13.71
N SER A 62 1.14 1.54 -14.55
CA SER A 62 0.64 1.67 -15.93
C SER A 62 -0.56 0.78 -16.27
N HIS A 63 -0.91 -0.21 -15.43
CA HIS A 63 -2.00 -1.14 -15.72
C HIS A 63 -2.73 -1.51 -14.43
N SER A 64 -4.03 -1.22 -14.35
CA SER A 64 -4.91 -1.88 -13.39
C SER A 64 -5.00 -3.35 -13.80
N PHE A 65 -4.58 -4.26 -12.93
CA PHE A 65 -4.87 -5.68 -13.10
C PHE A 65 -6.35 -5.96 -12.90
N GLU A 66 -6.77 -7.14 -13.35
CA GLU A 66 -8.08 -7.73 -13.15
C GLU A 66 -8.60 -7.43 -11.74
N GLY A 67 -9.76 -6.77 -11.68
CA GLY A 67 -10.50 -6.53 -10.46
C GLY A 67 -11.63 -7.53 -10.31
N PHE A 68 -12.25 -7.55 -9.15
CA PHE A 68 -13.42 -8.37 -8.89
C PHE A 68 -14.50 -7.58 -8.18
N TYR A 69 -15.74 -7.99 -8.42
CA TYR A 69 -16.90 -7.39 -7.79
C TYR A 69 -17.18 -8.04 -6.43
N VAL A 70 -17.59 -7.21 -5.48
CA VAL A 70 -18.03 -7.63 -4.14
C VAL A 70 -19.46 -7.15 -3.90
N THR A 71 -20.18 -7.81 -3.02
CA THR A 71 -21.60 -7.53 -2.78
C THR A 71 -21.82 -6.24 -2.01
N ASN A 72 -20.88 -5.87 -1.14
CA ASN A 72 -21.00 -4.71 -0.28
C ASN A 72 -19.64 -4.10 0.08
N ARG A 73 -19.65 -2.87 0.60
CA ARG A 73 -18.44 -2.12 0.97
C ARG A 73 -17.59 -2.83 2.02
N SER A 74 -18.21 -3.48 3.02
CA SER A 74 -17.47 -4.17 4.08
C SER A 74 -16.65 -5.32 3.51
N GLU A 75 -17.26 -6.13 2.65
CA GLU A 75 -16.58 -7.22 1.95
C GLU A 75 -15.39 -6.70 1.11
N GLY A 76 -15.54 -5.53 0.48
CA GLY A 76 -14.43 -4.89 -0.21
C GLY A 76 -13.27 -4.47 0.70
N ILE A 77 -13.57 -3.97 1.90
CA ILE A 77 -12.55 -3.58 2.90
C ILE A 77 -11.84 -4.84 3.43
N ASP A 78 -12.57 -5.91 3.69
CA ASP A 78 -12.02 -7.20 4.10
C ASP A 78 -11.09 -7.75 3.01
N ALA A 79 -11.53 -7.70 1.75
CA ALA A 79 -10.72 -8.12 0.61
C ALA A 79 -9.44 -7.29 0.44
N LEU A 80 -9.49 -5.96 0.62
CA LEU A 80 -8.29 -5.11 0.63
C LEU A 80 -7.35 -5.45 1.79
N SER A 81 -7.90 -5.77 2.96
CA SER A 81 -7.13 -6.15 4.13
C SER A 81 -6.43 -7.49 3.95
N ASP A 82 -7.13 -8.49 3.41
CA ASP A 82 -6.57 -9.80 3.09
C ASP A 82 -5.49 -9.70 2.02
N PHE A 83 -5.72 -8.91 0.98
CA PHE A 83 -4.70 -8.62 -0.02
C PHE A 83 -3.48 -7.92 0.61
N GLY A 84 -3.68 -6.98 1.52
CA GLY A 84 -2.60 -6.33 2.27
C GLY A 84 -1.76 -7.30 3.10
N ARG A 85 -2.41 -8.27 3.76
CA ARG A 85 -1.73 -9.34 4.52
C ARG A 85 -0.91 -10.24 3.60
N LEU A 86 -1.49 -10.67 2.47
CA LEU A 86 -0.79 -11.47 1.47
C LEU A 86 0.40 -10.73 0.88
N TYR A 87 0.22 -9.46 0.51
CA TYR A 87 1.30 -8.62 -0.02
C TYR A 87 2.44 -8.44 1.00
N HIS A 88 2.10 -8.18 2.27
CA HIS A 88 3.08 -8.08 3.35
C HIS A 88 3.87 -9.39 3.49
N ALA A 89 3.19 -10.53 3.64
CA ALA A 89 3.83 -11.83 3.78
C ALA A 89 4.74 -12.19 2.58
N ALA A 90 4.33 -11.80 1.37
CA ALA A 90 5.10 -12.02 0.13
C ALA A 90 6.38 -11.19 0.14
N LYS A 91 6.29 -9.95 0.63
CA LYS A 91 7.42 -9.03 0.69
C LYS A 91 8.41 -9.36 1.81
N THR A 92 7.94 -9.90 2.93
CA THR A 92 8.78 -10.29 4.08
C THR A 92 9.33 -11.72 3.99
N GLY A 93 8.86 -12.51 3.01
CA GLY A 93 9.27 -13.91 2.85
C GLY A 93 8.66 -14.85 3.90
N GLU A 94 7.50 -14.50 4.46
CA GLU A 94 6.73 -15.32 5.39
C GLU A 94 6.00 -16.49 4.70
N PHE A 95 5.89 -16.48 3.37
CA PHE A 95 5.54 -17.67 2.60
C PHE A 95 6.76 -18.61 2.54
N LYS A 96 6.93 -19.45 3.56
CA LYS A 96 7.82 -20.62 3.52
C LYS A 96 7.02 -21.91 3.46
#